data_AF-A0A5C9ERT9-F1
#
_entry.id   AF-A0A5C9ERT9-F1
#
_cell.length_a   1.000
_cell.length_b   1.000
_cell.length_c   1.000
_cell.angle_alpha   90.00
_cell.angle_beta   90.00
_cell.angle_gamma   90.00
#
_symmetry.space_group_name_H-M   'P 1'
#
loop_
_entity.id
_entity.type
_entity.pdbx_description
1 polymer ?
#
loop_
_entity_poly.entity_id
_entity_poly.type
_entity_poly.pdbx_seq_one_letter_code
_entity_poly.pdbx_strand_id
1 'polypeptide(L)'
;MSSSFNKFQGNVNTEKVKYIADPQLRNIVNVSIALGRPLLVKGEPGTGKTLLAHAIAEALNKKLIVWNIKSTTEAIDGAYRYDTVQRLIRN
;
A
#
# COMPACT_ATOMS: atom_id res chain seq x y z
N MET A 1 13.79 7.36 -22.02
CA MET A 1 12.77 6.62 -21.24
C MET A 1 11.77 7.61 -20.66
N SER A 2 10.64 7.83 -21.33
CA SER A 2 9.56 8.69 -20.81
C SER A 2 8.68 7.87 -19.85
N SER A 3 9.10 7.73 -18.59
CA SER A 3 8.17 7.28 -17.56
C SER A 3 7.26 8.46 -17.25
N SER A 4 6.10 8.50 -17.91
CA SER A 4 5.10 9.55 -17.69
C SER A 4 4.82 9.70 -16.19
N PHE A 5 4.99 10.92 -15.67
CA PHE A 5 4.83 11.27 -14.25
C PHE A 5 3.40 11.03 -13.76
N ASN A 6 2.42 11.16 -14.65
CA ASN A 6 1.00 11.03 -14.35
C ASN A 6 0.50 9.60 -14.58
N LYS A 7 0.91 8.66 -13.71
CA LYS A 7 0.49 7.25 -13.82
C LYS A 7 -0.94 7.01 -13.31
N PHE A 8 -1.34 7.72 -12.27
CA PHE A 8 -2.69 7.66 -11.69
C PHE A 8 -3.51 8.88 -12.15
N GLN A 9 -4.61 8.62 -12.86
CA GLN A 9 -5.44 9.68 -13.45
C GLN A 9 -6.48 10.28 -12.48
N GLY A 10 -6.72 9.64 -11.34
CA GLY A 10 -7.66 10.13 -10.32
C GLY A 10 -9.13 9.81 -10.59
N ASN A 11 -9.48 9.29 -11.77
CA ASN A 11 -10.82 8.79 -12.06
C ASN A 11 -10.72 7.29 -12.41
N VAL A 12 -11.34 6.45 -11.59
CA VAL A 12 -11.42 5.01 -11.78
C VAL A 12 -12.88 4.63 -11.80
N ASN A 13 -13.37 4.12 -12.93
CA ASN A 13 -14.76 3.74 -13.10
C ASN A 13 -14.82 2.37 -13.78
N THR A 14 -14.60 1.33 -12.98
CA THR A 14 -14.63 -0.07 -13.41
C THR A 14 -15.85 -0.76 -12.79
N GLU A 15 -16.14 -1.99 -13.22
CA GLU A 15 -17.20 -2.81 -12.63
C GLU A 15 -16.97 -3.07 -11.13
N LYS A 16 -15.70 -3.18 -10.71
CA LYS A 16 -15.32 -3.52 -9.32
C LYS A 16 -15.11 -2.30 -8.44
N VAL A 17 -14.59 -1.21 -8.99
CA VAL A 17 -14.19 -0.02 -8.22
C VAL A 17 -14.61 1.24 -8.95
N LYS A 18 -15.31 2.12 -8.21
CA LYS A 18 -15.67 3.47 -8.62
C LYS A 18 -15.08 4.46 -7.63
N TYR A 19 -14.18 5.32 -8.10
CA TYR A 19 -13.47 6.27 -7.26
C TYR A 19 -13.09 7.53 -8.03
N ILE A 20 -13.35 8.69 -7.42
CA ILE A 20 -12.97 10.00 -7.94
C ILE A 20 -12.09 10.67 -6.88
N ALA A 21 -10.84 10.92 -7.24
CA ALA A 21 -9.87 11.62 -6.43
C ALA A 21 -9.90 13.12 -6.73
N ASP A 22 -9.77 13.93 -5.68
CA ASP A 22 -9.46 15.36 -5.84
C ASP A 22 -8.08 15.53 -6.54
N PRO A 23 -7.89 16.60 -7.35
CA PRO A 23 -6.61 16.84 -8.02
C PRO A 23 -5.39 16.87 -7.09
N GLN A 24 -5.52 17.36 -5.85
CA GLN A 24 -4.43 17.36 -4.88
C GLN A 24 -4.03 15.93 -4.48
N LEU A 25 -5.02 15.09 -4.17
CA LEU A 25 -4.80 13.69 -3.81
C LEU A 25 -4.18 12.91 -4.97
N ARG A 26 -4.66 13.14 -6.19
CA ARG A 26 -4.08 12.55 -7.41
C ARG A 26 -2.59 12.89 -7.55
N ASN A 27 -2.23 14.15 -7.32
CA ASN A 27 -0.84 14.60 -7.43
C ASN A 27 0.05 13.95 -6.35
N ILE A 28 -0.43 13.87 -5.11
CA ILE A 28 0.29 13.19 -4.01
C ILE A 28 0.58 11.73 -4.37
N VAL A 29 -0.40 11.03 -4.94
CA VAL A 29 -0.23 9.63 -5.40
C VAL A 29 0.80 9.54 -6.53
N ASN A 30 0.75 10.42 -7.52
CA ASN A 30 1.74 10.41 -8.60
C ASN A 30 3.15 10.73 -8.11
N VAL A 31 3.30 11.67 -7.17
CA VAL A 31 4.59 11.98 -6.53
C VAL A 31 5.14 10.77 -5.79
N SER A 32 4.33 10.07 -4.99
CA SER A 32 4.80 8.90 -4.25
C SER A 32 5.23 7.77 -5.18
N ILE A 33 4.51 7.55 -6.29
CA ILE A 33 4.86 6.59 -7.32
C ILE A 33 6.17 6.99 -8.03
N ALA A 34 6.33 8.26 -8.38
CA ALA A 34 7.52 8.77 -9.07
C ALA A 34 8.77 8.68 -8.18
N LEU A 35 8.63 8.94 -6.88
CA LEU A 35 9.72 8.85 -5.91
C LEU A 35 9.99 7.42 -5.43
N GLY A 36 9.10 6.46 -5.71
CA GLY A 36 9.18 5.11 -5.16
C GLY A 36 9.10 5.08 -3.64
N ARG A 37 8.36 6.03 -3.03
CA ARG A 37 8.24 6.17 -1.57
C ARG A 37 6.85 5.73 -1.10
N PRO A 38 6.76 5.10 0.08
CA PRO A 38 5.46 4.69 0.64
C PRO A 38 4.57 5.91 0.93
N LEU A 39 3.27 5.76 0.69
CA LEU A 39 2.26 6.79 0.97
C LEU A 39 1.39 6.35 2.15
N LEU A 40 1.41 7.13 3.24
CA LEU A 40 0.52 6.93 4.39
C LEU A 40 -0.67 7.87 4.29
N VAL A 41 -1.88 7.32 4.22
CA VAL A 41 -3.12 8.09 4.08
C VAL A 41 -3.87 8.12 5.42
N LYS A 42 -4.10 9.32 5.96
CA LYS A 42 -4.82 9.55 7.22
C LYS A 42 -6.17 10.24 7.00
N GLY A 43 -7.02 10.24 8.03
CA GLY A 43 -8.26 11.03 8.11
C GLY A 43 -9.38 10.25 8.79
N GLU A 44 -10.59 10.77 8.73
CA GLU A 44 -11.75 10.17 9.39
C GLU A 44 -12.15 8.81 8.79
N PRO A 45 -12.77 7.91 9.58
CA PRO A 45 -13.41 6.70 9.06
C PRO A 45 -14.43 7.05 7.95
N GLY A 46 -14.53 6.19 6.94
CA GLY A 46 -15.50 6.38 5.85
C GLY A 46 -15.07 7.35 4.73
N THR A 47 -13.93 8.05 4.82
CA THR A 47 -13.49 8.99 3.76
C THR A 47 -12.82 8.30 2.54
N GLY A 48 -13.09 7.01 2.31
CA GLY A 48 -12.61 6.30 1.12
C GLY A 48 -11.11 5.95 1.07
N LYS A 49 -10.39 5.89 2.19
CA LYS A 49 -8.94 5.52 2.20
C LYS A 49 -8.69 4.10 1.69
N THR A 50 -9.51 3.15 2.14
CA THR A 50 -9.45 1.76 1.65
C THR A 50 -9.78 1.71 0.17
N LEU A 51 -10.83 2.44 -0.24
CA LEU A 51 -11.27 2.51 -1.64
C LEU A 51 -10.20 3.14 -2.55
N LEU A 52 -9.45 4.13 -2.06
CA LEU A 52 -8.31 4.72 -2.77
C LEU A 52 -7.24 3.65 -3.07
N ALA A 53 -6.91 2.77 -2.12
CA ALA A 53 -5.95 1.70 -2.35
C ALA A 53 -6.42 0.73 -3.44
N HIS A 54 -7.70 0.35 -3.43
CA HIS A 54 -8.30 -0.44 -4.50
C HIS A 54 -8.27 0.28 -5.85
N ALA A 55 -8.62 1.57 -5.88
CA ALA A 55 -8.62 2.36 -7.10
C ALA A 55 -7.23 2.49 -7.71
N ILE A 56 -6.20 2.73 -6.90
CA ILE A 56 -4.80 2.80 -7.36
C ILE A 56 -4.36 1.44 -7.92
N ALA A 57 -4.67 0.34 -7.23
CA ALA A 57 -4.30 -1.00 -7.67
C ALA A 57 -4.94 -1.35 -9.03
N GLU A 58 -6.23 -1.10 -9.20
CA GLU A 58 -6.94 -1.30 -10.48
C GLU A 58 -6.38 -0.39 -11.58
N ALA A 59 -6.20 0.91 -11.30
CA ALA A 59 -5.70 1.88 -12.29
C ALA A 59 -4.30 1.57 -12.80
N LEU A 60 -3.44 1.00 -11.93
CA LEU A 60 -2.06 0.65 -12.28
C LEU A 60 -1.91 -0.83 -12.69
N ASN A 61 -3.01 -1.58 -12.75
CA ASN A 61 -3.03 -3.02 -12.96
C ASN A 61 -2.03 -3.77 -12.04
N LYS A 62 -2.11 -3.47 -10.75
CA LYS A 62 -1.27 -4.04 -9.69
C LYS A 62 -2.12 -4.89 -8.75
N LYS A 63 -1.50 -5.95 -8.21
CA LYS A 63 -2.10 -6.74 -7.13
C LYS A 63 -2.16 -5.91 -5.85
N LEU A 64 -3.36 -5.75 -5.29
CA LEU A 64 -3.54 -5.17 -3.97
C LEU A 64 -3.20 -6.21 -2.89
N ILE A 65 -2.30 -5.86 -1.98
CA ILE A 65 -1.99 -6.68 -0.80
C ILE A 65 -2.69 -6.02 0.39
N VAL A 66 -3.61 -6.74 1.03
CA VAL A 66 -4.35 -6.26 2.19
C VAL A 66 -3.80 -6.95 3.43
N TRP A 67 -3.24 -6.18 4.36
CA TRP A 67 -2.81 -6.67 5.66
C TRP A 67 -3.60 -5.95 6.75
N ASN A 68 -4.48 -6.69 7.43
CA ASN A 68 -5.24 -6.18 8.57
C ASN A 68 -4.41 -6.36 9.85
N ILE A 69 -4.11 -5.26 10.54
CA ILE A 69 -3.39 -5.26 11.81
C ILE A 69 -4.43 -5.21 12.94
N LYS A 70 -4.36 -6.14 13.89
CA LYS A 70 -5.17 -6.14 15.12
C LYS A 70 -4.32 -5.75 16.33
N SER A 71 -4.91 -5.17 17.37
CA SER A 71 -4.22 -4.80 18.62
C SER A 71 -3.68 -6.00 19.41
N THR A 72 -4.14 -7.22 19.10
CA THR A 72 -3.61 -8.49 19.61
C THR A 72 -2.52 -9.09 18.73
N THR A 73 -2.04 -8.35 17.72
CA THR A 73 -0.84 -8.72 16.96
C THR A 73 0.35 -8.38 17.85
N GLU A 74 0.67 -9.26 18.78
CA GLU A 74 1.95 -9.24 19.47
C GLU A 74 3.06 -9.32 18.43
N ALA A 75 4.20 -8.68 18.72
CA ALA A 75 5.38 -8.62 17.86
C ALA A 75 6.11 -9.98 17.72
N ILE A 76 5.37 -11.09 17.57
CA ILE A 76 5.89 -12.46 17.78
C ILE A 76 5.86 -13.37 16.54
N ASP A 77 5.22 -13.01 15.42
CA ASP A 77 5.27 -13.87 14.21
C ASP A 77 6.18 -13.35 13.08
N GLY A 78 7.11 -12.44 13.39
CA GLY A 78 8.16 -11.98 12.46
C GLY A 78 9.60 -12.27 12.88
N ALA A 79 9.83 -12.67 14.14
CA ALA A 79 11.18 -12.67 14.74
C ALA A 79 11.55 -13.90 15.57
N TYR A 80 10.81 -15.02 15.52
CA TYR A 80 11.19 -16.25 16.25
C TYR A 80 11.01 -17.55 15.45
N ARG A 81 11.64 -17.59 14.27
CA ARG A 81 12.23 -18.83 13.72
C ARG A 81 13.60 -18.55 13.11
N TYR A 82 14.48 -17.95 13.91
CA TYR A 82 15.91 -18.11 13.73
C TYR A 82 16.37 -19.19 14.71
N ASP A 83 16.34 -20.45 14.26
CA ASP A 83 17.15 -21.50 14.87
C ASP A 83 18.58 -21.38 14.31
N THR A 84 19.26 -20.30 14.68
CA THR A 84 20.73 -20.15 14.54
C THR A 84 21.41 -20.30 15.88
N VAL A 85 20.77 -20.96 16.86
CA VAL A 85 21.40 -21.38 18.12
C VAL A 85 21.71 -22.87 18.10
N GLN A 86 22.10 -23.41 16.94
CA GLN A 86 22.76 -24.71 16.85
C GLN A 86 24.21 -24.61 16.39
N ARG A 87 24.92 -23.52 16.74
CA ARG A 87 26.33 -23.37 16.40
C ARG A 87 27.29 -23.03 17.54
N LEU A 88 26.92 -23.20 18.82
CA LEU A 88 27.92 -22.95 19.87
C LEU A 88 27.77 -23.61 21.26
N ILE A 89 27.42 -24.90 21.36
CA ILE A 89 27.80 -25.77 22.50
C ILE A 89 27.79 -27.21 21.92
N ARG A 90 28.83 -28.05 21.84
CA ARG A 90 30.16 -28.18 22.45
C ARG A 90 30.96 -29.16 21.57
N ASN A 91 32.29 -29.17 21.76
CA ASN A 91 33.23 -30.20 21.33
C ASN A 91 32.76 -31.64 21.61
#